data_AF-A0A7T5R7X2-F1
#
_entry.id   AF-A0A7T5R7X2-F1
#
_cell.length_a   1.000
_cell.length_b   1.000
_cell.length_c   1.000
_cell.angle_alpha   90.00
_cell.angle_beta   90.00
_cell.angle_gamma   90.00
#
_symmetry.space_group_name_H-M   'P 1'
#
loop_
_entity.id
_entity.type
_entity.pdbx_description
1 polymer ?
#
loop_
_entity_poly.entity_id
_entity_poly.type
_entity_poly.pdbx_seq_one_letter_code
_entity_poly.pdbx_strand_id
1 'polypeptide(L)'
;MAEVDVSLLNVLSPIITFLLIWALTYAILEKSQLLKGSKNLHAFIGFILGMLFLFSPNAVKFVNLFTPWFIVLVVVSILILTLFFSMGWTPEQFKDNMGEGIIRWTLLIILIIIIVIALTKVFGPVTSPIGQIEDSSDNEVSIRSVEEGIPRTTQEGLIGEEVRKSLFSPRLLGAVFLLLIVSFAIRMVTTQE
;
A
#
# COMPACT_ATOMS: atom_id res chain seq x y z
N MET A 1 -1.54 -7.58 35.85
CA MET A 1 -1.50 -6.78 34.61
C MET A 1 -2.34 -7.55 33.62
N ALA A 2 -3.43 -6.97 33.11
CA ALA A 2 -4.28 -7.66 32.14
C ALA A 2 -3.48 -7.79 30.84
N GLU A 3 -3.08 -9.00 30.49
CA GLU A 3 -2.63 -9.32 29.14
C GLU A 3 -3.84 -9.02 28.25
N VAL A 4 -3.74 -7.97 27.44
CA VAL A 4 -4.74 -7.68 26.43
C VAL A 4 -4.73 -8.89 25.51
N ASP A 5 -5.85 -9.63 25.47
CA ASP A 5 -6.02 -10.85 24.69
C ASP A 5 -5.85 -10.58 23.18
N VAL A 6 -4.60 -10.61 22.72
CA VAL A 6 -4.23 -10.51 21.30
C VAL A 6 -4.82 -11.68 20.50
N SER A 7 -5.21 -12.75 21.19
CA SER A 7 -5.89 -13.92 20.65
C SER A 7 -7.20 -13.56 19.93
N LEU A 8 -8.01 -12.67 20.49
CA LEU A 8 -9.26 -12.24 19.85
C LEU A 8 -9.00 -11.47 18.55
N LEU A 9 -7.97 -10.62 18.55
CA LEU A 9 -7.54 -9.86 17.36
C LEU A 9 -7.05 -10.78 16.24
N ASN A 10 -6.35 -11.86 16.56
CA ASN A 10 -5.89 -12.83 15.56
C ASN A 10 -7.07 -13.57 14.90
N VAL A 11 -8.11 -13.92 15.68
CA VAL A 11 -9.33 -14.54 15.14
C VAL A 11 -10.14 -13.54 14.30
N LEU A 12 -10.17 -12.27 14.69
CA LEU A 12 -10.88 -11.22 13.96
C LEU A 12 -10.10 -10.68 12.74
N SER A 13 -8.78 -10.87 12.67
CA SER A 13 -7.95 -10.31 11.59
C SER A 13 -8.48 -10.65 10.19
N PRO A 14 -8.78 -11.93 9.84
CA PRO A 14 -9.32 -12.26 8.53
C PRO A 14 -10.67 -11.59 8.24
N ILE A 15 -11.52 -11.45 9.25
CA ILE A 15 -12.83 -10.80 9.14
C ILE A 15 -12.67 -9.30 8.90
N ILE A 16 -11.78 -8.64 9.64
CA ILE A 16 -11.46 -7.22 9.47
C ILE A 16 -10.86 -6.97 8.08
N THR A 17 -9.90 -7.80 7.67
CA THR A 17 -9.29 -7.76 6.33
C THR A 17 -10.37 -7.87 5.24
N PHE A 18 -11.27 -8.84 5.37
CA PHE A 18 -12.39 -9.01 4.46
C PHE A 18 -13.28 -7.78 4.38
N LEU A 19 -13.69 -7.24 5.54
CA LEU A 19 -14.57 -6.07 5.62
C LEU A 19 -13.92 -4.83 5.02
N LEU A 20 -12.62 -4.67 5.23
CA LEU A 20 -11.83 -3.57 4.67
C LEU A 20 -11.74 -3.69 3.15
N ILE A 21 -11.42 -4.86 2.61
CA ILE A 21 -11.37 -5.07 1.15
C ILE A 21 -12.75 -4.84 0.54
N TRP A 22 -13.80 -5.43 1.13
CA TRP A 22 -15.17 -5.26 0.66
C TRP A 22 -15.56 -3.77 0.60
N ALA A 23 -15.33 -3.03 1.68
CA ALA A 23 -15.65 -1.61 1.75
C ALA A 23 -14.82 -0.78 0.75
N LEU A 24 -13.54 -1.09 0.59
CA LEU A 24 -12.66 -0.39 -0.34
C LEU A 24 -13.08 -0.62 -1.79
N THR A 25 -13.33 -1.89 -2.16
CA THR A 25 -13.82 -2.27 -3.48
C THR A 25 -15.18 -1.64 -3.76
N TYR A 26 -16.11 -1.67 -2.80
CA TYR A 26 -17.40 -1.01 -2.92
C TYR A 26 -17.24 0.50 -3.16
N ALA A 27 -16.40 1.18 -2.38
CA ALA A 27 -16.16 2.62 -2.52
C ALA A 27 -15.55 2.97 -3.89
N ILE A 28 -14.63 2.14 -4.40
CA ILE A 28 -14.05 2.31 -5.73
C ILE A 28 -15.11 2.12 -6.81
N LEU A 29 -15.95 1.09 -6.71
CA LEU A 29 -17.02 0.84 -7.68
C LEU A 29 -18.05 1.98 -7.70
N GLU A 30 -18.50 2.43 -6.53
CA GLU A 30 -19.47 3.52 -6.41
C GLU A 30 -18.93 4.83 -6.98
N LYS A 31 -17.66 5.16 -6.68
CA LYS A 31 -17.06 6.41 -7.14
C LYS A 31 -16.67 6.39 -8.62
N SER A 32 -16.27 5.24 -9.13
CA SER A 32 -15.83 5.11 -10.53
C SER A 32 -16.99 5.07 -11.52
N GLN A 33 -18.22 4.76 -11.06
CA GLN A 33 -19.41 4.58 -11.91
C GLN A 33 -19.19 3.66 -13.12
N LEU A 34 -18.16 2.80 -13.08
CA LEU A 34 -17.80 1.90 -14.17
C LEU A 34 -18.93 0.91 -14.50
N LEU A 35 -19.75 0.62 -13.49
CA LEU A 35 -20.98 -0.13 -13.61
C LEU A 35 -22.13 0.85 -13.40
N LYS A 36 -22.95 1.09 -14.44
CA LYS A 36 -24.20 1.87 -14.32
C LYS A 36 -25.30 1.02 -13.63
N GLY A 37 -24.95 0.38 -12.52
CA GLY A 37 -25.79 -0.54 -11.77
C GLY A 37 -26.47 0.09 -10.57
N SER A 38 -27.30 -0.69 -9.88
CA SER A 38 -27.85 -0.31 -8.58
C SER A 38 -26.78 -0.44 -7.49
N LYS A 39 -26.86 0.39 -6.44
CA LYS A 39 -25.92 0.37 -5.29
C LYS A 39 -25.75 -1.02 -4.69
N ASN A 40 -26.82 -1.82 -4.68
CA ASN A 40 -26.81 -3.19 -4.19
C ASN A 40 -25.90 -4.10 -5.03
N LEU A 41 -25.83 -3.87 -6.35
CA LEU A 41 -24.96 -4.63 -7.24
C LEU A 41 -23.48 -4.35 -6.93
N HIS A 42 -23.11 -3.08 -6.67
CA HIS A 42 -21.75 -2.72 -6.27
C HIS A 42 -21.36 -3.39 -4.95
N ALA A 43 -22.27 -3.39 -3.97
CA ALA A 43 -22.03 -4.04 -2.69
C ALA A 43 -21.84 -5.55 -2.85
N PHE A 44 -22.65 -6.20 -3.69
CA PHE A 44 -22.56 -7.63 -3.97
C PHE A 44 -21.27 -8.02 -4.71
N ILE A 45 -20.87 -7.24 -5.72
CA ILE A 45 -19.60 -7.46 -6.44
C ILE A 45 -18.41 -7.27 -5.50
N GLY A 46 -18.44 -6.20 -4.70
CA GLY A 46 -17.42 -5.97 -3.68
C GLY A 46 -17.35 -7.13 -2.69
N PHE A 47 -18.50 -7.70 -2.30
CA PHE A 47 -18.56 -8.81 -1.35
C PHE A 47 -17.88 -10.06 -1.93
N ILE A 48 -18.18 -10.40 -3.19
CA ILE A 48 -17.54 -11.52 -3.89
C ILE A 48 -16.02 -11.30 -4.01
N LEU A 49 -15.59 -10.09 -4.37
CA LEU A 49 -14.17 -9.75 -4.47
C LEU A 49 -13.45 -9.81 -3.11
N GLY A 50 -14.09 -9.33 -2.04
CA GLY A 50 -13.58 -9.45 -0.68
C GLY A 50 -13.41 -10.91 -0.27
N MET A 51 -14.40 -11.76 -0.60
CA MET A 51 -14.34 -13.21 -0.36
C MET A 51 -13.17 -13.84 -1.13
N LEU A 52 -13.00 -13.49 -2.41
CA LEU A 52 -11.92 -13.99 -3.24
C LEU A 52 -10.53 -13.62 -2.67
N PHE A 53 -10.39 -12.40 -2.16
CA PHE A 53 -9.14 -11.95 -1.55
C PHE A 53 -8.81 -12.70 -0.25
N LEU A 54 -9.81 -13.14 0.51
CA LEU A 54 -9.61 -13.89 1.75
C LEU A 54 -8.88 -15.22 1.49
N PHE A 55 -9.12 -15.84 0.34
CA PHE A 55 -8.44 -17.07 -0.08
C PHE A 55 -6.99 -16.86 -0.54
N SER A 56 -6.51 -15.62 -0.66
CA SER A 56 -5.14 -15.32 -1.07
C SER A 56 -4.29 -14.92 0.14
N PRO A 57 -3.35 -15.78 0.60
CA PRO A 57 -2.47 -15.45 1.72
C PRO A 57 -1.67 -14.17 1.49
N ASN A 58 -1.26 -13.91 0.25
CA ASN A 58 -0.53 -12.70 -0.12
C ASN A 58 -1.42 -11.45 -0.02
N ALA A 59 -2.70 -11.56 -0.37
CA ALA A 59 -3.64 -10.46 -0.21
C ALA A 59 -3.89 -10.14 1.27
N VAL A 60 -4.01 -11.15 2.13
CA VAL A 60 -4.15 -10.96 3.58
C VAL A 60 -2.90 -10.27 4.15
N LYS A 61 -1.69 -10.74 3.77
CA LYS A 61 -0.42 -10.08 4.15
C LYS A 61 -0.38 -8.62 3.69
N PHE A 62 -0.82 -8.34 2.46
CA PHE A 62 -0.90 -6.97 1.93
C PHE A 62 -1.81 -6.08 2.77
N VAL A 63 -3.02 -6.54 3.08
CA VAL A 63 -3.97 -5.76 3.88
C VAL A 63 -3.46 -5.58 5.31
N ASN A 64 -2.88 -6.60 5.93
CA ASN A 64 -2.30 -6.48 7.27
C ASN A 64 -1.14 -5.49 7.31
N LEU A 65 -0.36 -5.38 6.25
CA LEU A 65 0.69 -4.37 6.12
C LEU A 65 0.11 -2.96 5.89
N PHE A 66 -0.98 -2.85 5.12
CA PHE A 66 -1.60 -1.57 4.76
C PHE A 66 -2.47 -0.98 5.88
N THR A 67 -3.14 -1.84 6.65
CA THR A 67 -4.13 -1.46 7.67
C THR A 67 -3.59 -0.49 8.73
N PRO A 68 -2.40 -0.70 9.33
CA PRO A 68 -1.84 0.23 10.31
C PRO A 68 -1.65 1.64 9.73
N TRP A 69 -1.15 1.75 8.50
CA TRP A 69 -0.96 3.05 7.83
C TRP A 69 -2.29 3.75 7.56
N PHE A 70 -3.30 3.00 7.14
CA PHE A 70 -4.64 3.54 6.94
C PHE A 70 -5.23 4.07 8.25
N ILE A 71 -5.08 3.34 9.36
CA ILE A 71 -5.53 3.77 10.69
C ILE A 71 -4.82 5.07 11.09
N VAL A 72 -3.49 5.15 10.94
CA VAL A 72 -2.72 6.36 11.22
C VAL A 72 -3.22 7.54 10.38
N LEU A 73 -3.48 7.33 9.09
CA LEU A 73 -3.99 8.38 8.19
C LEU A 73 -5.37 8.89 8.67
N VAL A 74 -6.28 7.98 9.04
CA VAL A 74 -7.61 8.33 9.54
C VAL A 74 -7.52 9.10 10.86
N VAL A 75 -6.70 8.63 11.81
CA VAL A 75 -6.49 9.32 13.10
C VAL A 75 -5.90 10.71 12.89
N VAL A 76 -4.86 10.84 12.06
CA VAL A 76 -4.24 12.13 11.73
C VAL A 76 -5.23 13.05 11.01
N SER A 77 -6.02 12.53 10.06
CA SER A 77 -7.06 13.32 9.38
C SER A 77 -8.10 13.85 10.37
N ILE A 78 -8.60 13.01 11.28
CA ILE A 78 -9.56 13.42 12.31
C ILE A 78 -8.94 14.47 13.23
N LEU A 79 -7.66 14.31 13.62
CA LEU A 79 -6.97 15.26 14.48
C LEU A 79 -6.79 16.62 13.78
N ILE A 80 -6.42 16.61 12.50
CA ILE A 80 -6.35 17.82 11.67
C ILE A 80 -7.73 18.48 11.55
N LEU A 81 -8.78 17.72 11.23
CA LEU A 81 -10.15 18.25 11.16
C LEU A 81 -10.58 18.87 12.49
N THR A 82 -10.26 18.21 13.61
CA THR A 82 -10.57 18.71 14.96
C THR A 82 -9.83 20.01 15.25
N LEU A 83 -8.57 20.13 14.87
CA LEU A 83 -7.81 21.38 14.99
C LEU A 83 -8.44 22.51 14.16
N PHE A 84 -8.86 22.22 12.93
CA PHE A 84 -9.54 23.21 12.08
C PHE A 84 -10.88 23.66 12.68
N PHE A 85 -11.70 22.73 13.16
CA PHE A 85 -12.95 23.08 13.85
C PHE A 85 -12.69 23.87 15.14
N SER A 86 -11.63 23.56 15.88
CA SER A 86 -11.23 24.32 17.08
C SER A 86 -10.78 25.74 16.76
N MET A 87 -10.28 26.01 15.55
CA MET A 87 -9.94 27.36 15.08
C MET A 87 -11.16 28.13 14.57
N GLY A 88 -12.37 27.56 14.66
CA GLY A 88 -13.61 28.18 14.20
C GLY A 88 -13.79 28.15 12.68
N TRP A 89 -13.02 27.32 11.98
CA TRP A 89 -13.20 27.16 10.53
C TRP A 89 -14.51 26.47 10.24
N THR A 90 -15.30 27.08 9.37
CA THR A 90 -16.53 26.48 8.86
C THR A 90 -16.22 25.51 7.72
N PRO A 91 -17.06 24.48 7.50
CA PRO A 91 -16.90 23.55 6.38
C PRO A 91 -16.80 24.25 5.01
N GLU A 92 -17.49 25.38 4.85
CA GLU A 92 -17.49 26.18 3.64
C GLU A 92 -16.12 26.85 3.42
N GLN A 93 -15.56 27.47 4.47
CA GLN A 93 -14.22 28.07 4.41
C GLN A 93 -13.11 27.05 4.20
N PHE A 94 -13.28 25.82 4.70
CA PHE A 94 -12.35 24.74 4.44
C PHE A 94 -12.33 24.40 2.95
N LYS A 95 -13.51 24.31 2.31
CA LYS A 95 -13.64 24.02 0.88
C LYS A 95 -13.04 25.14 0.01
N ASP A 96 -13.26 26.41 0.38
CA ASP A 96 -12.80 27.55 -0.41
C ASP A 96 -11.30 27.86 -0.25
N ASN A 97 -10.75 27.74 0.97
CA ASN A 97 -9.35 28.10 1.25
C ASN A 97 -8.37 26.96 0.97
N MET A 98 -8.82 25.71 1.11
CA MET A 98 -8.01 24.55 0.74
C MET A 98 -8.32 24.18 -0.70
N GLY A 99 -7.78 24.97 -1.64
CA GLY A 99 -8.01 24.79 -3.07
C GLY A 99 -8.08 23.31 -3.42
N GLU A 100 -9.25 22.87 -3.90
CA GLU A 100 -9.67 21.46 -3.97
C GLU A 100 -8.64 20.56 -4.66
N GLY A 101 -7.76 21.15 -5.49
CA GLY A 101 -6.61 20.51 -6.10
C GLY A 101 -5.52 20.10 -5.11
N ILE A 102 -4.92 21.01 -4.34
CA ILE A 102 -3.63 20.77 -3.66
C ILE A 102 -3.75 19.67 -2.59
N ILE A 103 -4.80 19.70 -1.77
CA ILE A 103 -4.98 18.72 -0.70
C ILE A 103 -5.36 17.37 -1.28
N ARG A 104 -6.26 17.35 -2.26
CA ARG A 104 -6.65 16.12 -2.94
C ARG A 104 -5.44 15.46 -3.62
N TRP A 105 -4.60 16.26 -4.29
CA TRP A 105 -3.38 15.75 -4.94
C TRP A 105 -2.33 15.30 -3.93
N THR A 106 -2.07 16.06 -2.87
CA THR A 106 -1.10 15.68 -1.83
C THR A 106 -1.51 14.39 -1.14
N LEU A 107 -2.78 14.27 -0.74
CA LEU A 107 -3.31 13.06 -0.09
C LEU A 107 -3.27 11.85 -1.03
N LEU A 108 -3.57 12.05 -2.32
CA LEU A 108 -3.51 11.00 -3.34
C LEU A 108 -2.07 10.54 -3.61
N ILE A 109 -1.09 11.46 -3.65
CA ILE A 109 0.33 11.12 -3.81
C ILE A 109 0.83 10.32 -2.61
N ILE A 110 0.53 10.76 -1.39
CA ILE A 110 0.89 10.04 -0.16
C ILE A 110 0.29 8.64 -0.16
N LEU A 111 -0.99 8.52 -0.51
CA LEU A 111 -1.69 7.23 -0.59
C LEU A 111 -1.03 6.29 -1.61
N ILE A 112 -0.69 6.81 -2.80
CA ILE A 112 0.01 6.04 -3.83
C ILE A 112 1.38 5.55 -3.34
N ILE A 113 2.16 6.40 -2.68
CA ILE A 113 3.47 6.03 -2.13
C ILE A 113 3.32 4.87 -1.13
N ILE A 114 2.35 4.95 -0.23
CA ILE A 114 2.08 3.89 0.76
C ILE A 114 1.70 2.58 0.06
N ILE A 115 0.83 2.64 -0.96
CA ILE A 115 0.43 1.47 -1.74
C ILE A 115 1.66 0.84 -2.43
N VAL A 116 2.53 1.65 -3.05
CA VAL A 116 3.74 1.15 -3.72
C VAL A 116 4.69 0.48 -2.73
N ILE A 117 4.89 1.05 -1.54
CA ILE A 117 5.71 0.44 -0.49
C ILE A 117 5.11 -0.89 -0.05
N ALA A 118 3.79 -0.95 0.18
CA ALA A 118 3.11 -2.16 0.60
C ALA A 118 3.18 -3.26 -0.47
N LEU A 119 2.96 -2.91 -1.74
CA LEU A 119 3.10 -3.83 -2.87
C LEU A 119 4.52 -4.37 -2.98
N THR A 120 5.53 -3.51 -2.87
CA THR A 120 6.93 -3.90 -2.94
C THR A 120 7.30 -4.85 -1.81
N LYS A 121 6.82 -4.63 -0.58
CA LYS A 121 7.10 -5.53 0.54
C LYS A 121 6.42 -6.88 0.42
N VAL A 122 5.20 -6.92 -0.11
CA VAL A 122 4.41 -8.16 -0.17
C VAL A 122 4.75 -9.00 -1.39
N PHE A 123 4.97 -8.37 -2.53
CA PHE A 123 5.22 -9.05 -3.80
C PHE A 123 6.68 -9.01 -4.25
N GLY A 124 7.53 -8.20 -3.63
CA GLY A 124 8.97 -8.13 -3.93
C GLY A 124 9.71 -9.47 -3.78
N PRO A 125 9.47 -10.27 -2.74
CA PRO A 125 10.10 -11.58 -2.62
C PRO A 125 9.73 -12.57 -3.75
N VAL A 126 8.60 -12.36 -4.43
CA VAL A 126 8.14 -13.22 -5.53
C VAL A 126 8.86 -12.91 -6.84
N THR A 127 9.43 -11.71 -6.98
CA THR A 127 10.07 -11.24 -8.23
C THR A 127 11.59 -11.24 -8.19
N SER A 128 12.22 -11.56 -7.05
CA SER A 128 13.66 -11.77 -6.96
C SER A 128 14.01 -13.26 -6.94
N PRO A 129 14.69 -13.80 -7.98
CA PRO A 129 15.14 -15.20 -7.99
C PRO A 129 16.20 -15.54 -6.93
N ILE A 130 16.67 -14.56 -6.15
CA ILE A 130 17.81 -14.67 -5.21
C ILE A 130 17.36 -14.38 -3.75
N GLY A 131 16.05 -14.46 -3.45
CA GLY A 131 15.49 -13.88 -2.22
C GLY A 131 14.89 -14.83 -1.18
N GLN A 132 15.00 -16.15 -1.30
CA GLN A 132 14.59 -17.07 -0.23
C GLN A 132 15.79 -17.46 0.64
N ILE A 133 16.33 -16.50 1.38
CA ILE A 133 16.95 -16.79 2.67
C ILE A 133 15.99 -16.16 3.67
N GLU A 134 14.93 -16.89 3.96
CA GLU A 134 13.99 -16.54 5.00
C GLU A 134 14.76 -16.64 6.33
N ASP A 135 14.82 -15.52 7.04
CA ASP A 135 15.13 -15.42 8.45
C ASP A 135 14.31 -16.45 9.21
N SER A 136 14.84 -17.66 9.33
CA SER A 136 14.49 -18.59 10.40
C SER A 136 15.24 -18.15 11.64
N SER A 137 14.92 -16.96 12.13
CA SER A 137 15.41 -16.41 13.39
C SER A 137 14.66 -17.06 14.55
N ASP A 138 14.69 -18.40 14.65
CA ASP A 138 14.26 -19.17 15.83
C ASP A 138 14.71 -20.65 15.77
N ASN A 139 15.86 -20.95 15.16
CA ASN A 139 16.52 -22.23 15.42
C ASN A 139 18.04 -22.01 15.49
N GLU A 140 18.59 -22.08 16.71
CA GLU A 140 20.03 -22.13 16.96
C GLU A 140 20.63 -23.37 16.25
N VAL A 141 20.99 -23.22 14.98
CA VAL A 141 21.89 -24.17 14.33
C VAL A 141 23.30 -23.75 14.73
N SER A 142 23.85 -24.47 15.71
CA SER A 142 25.25 -24.47 16.08
C SER A 142 26.11 -25.00 14.91
N ILE A 143 26.38 -24.14 13.93
CA ILE A 143 27.34 -24.44 12.86
C ILE A 143 28.75 -24.22 13.41
N ARG A 144 29.40 -25.37 13.66
CA ARG A 144 30.85 -25.50 13.81
C ARG A 144 31.55 -24.75 12.67
N SER A 145 32.48 -23.91 13.09
CA SER A 145 33.50 -23.21 12.30
C SER A 145 34.09 -24.14 11.22
N VAL A 146 33.77 -23.87 9.96
CA VAL A 146 34.62 -24.29 8.84
C VAL A 146 35.42 -23.05 8.44
N GLU A 147 36.68 -23.13 8.84
CA GLU A 147 37.79 -22.27 8.51
C GLU A 147 38.16 -22.49 7.05
N GLU A 148 37.91 -21.51 6.19
CA GLU A 148 38.73 -21.29 4.99
C GLU A 148 38.57 -19.85 4.48
N GLY A 149 39.71 -19.18 4.33
CA GLY A 149 39.84 -17.73 4.16
C GLY A 149 39.32 -17.21 2.82
N ILE A 150 38.08 -16.72 2.83
CA ILE A 150 37.62 -15.71 1.88
C ILE A 150 37.57 -14.37 2.62
N PRO A 151 38.16 -13.29 2.08
CA PRO A 151 38.02 -11.96 2.69
C PRO A 151 36.54 -11.59 2.73
N ARG A 152 35.98 -11.58 3.95
CA ARG A 152 34.65 -11.05 4.25
C ARG A 152 34.66 -9.55 4.01
N THR A 153 34.37 -9.13 2.78
CA THR A 153 33.91 -7.76 2.55
C THR A 153 32.52 -7.65 3.16
N THR A 154 32.41 -6.80 4.17
CA THR A 154 31.23 -6.48 4.96
C THR A 154 30.00 -6.29 4.05
N GLN A 155 29.10 -7.28 4.07
CA GLN A 155 27.90 -7.36 3.25
C GLN A 155 26.72 -6.60 3.88
N GLU A 156 26.97 -5.47 4.54
CA GLU A 156 25.93 -4.64 5.18
C GLU A 156 25.46 -3.46 4.30
N GLY A 157 26.00 -3.29 3.09
CA GLY A 157 25.65 -2.19 2.18
C GLY A 157 24.87 -2.55 0.91
N LEU A 158 24.75 -3.85 0.57
CA LEU A 158 24.43 -4.26 -0.81
C LEU A 158 22.94 -4.31 -1.15
N ILE A 159 22.04 -4.39 -0.16
CA ILE A 159 20.59 -4.43 -0.44
C ILE A 159 20.11 -3.07 -0.97
N GLY A 160 20.67 -1.96 -0.45
CA GLY A 160 20.35 -0.62 -0.95
C GLY A 160 21.00 -0.32 -2.29
N GLU A 161 22.24 -0.76 -2.49
CA GLU A 161 23.03 -0.37 -3.66
C GLU A 161 22.58 -1.10 -4.94
N GLU A 162 22.25 -2.39 -4.85
CA GLU A 162 21.79 -3.17 -6.01
C GLU A 162 20.33 -2.85 -6.38
N VAL A 163 19.45 -2.60 -5.40
CA VAL A 163 18.08 -2.12 -5.66
C VAL A 163 18.12 -0.72 -6.26
N ARG A 164 18.98 0.18 -5.75
CA ARG A 164 19.20 1.49 -6.34
C ARG A 164 19.74 1.38 -7.76
N LYS A 165 20.72 0.51 -8.01
CA LYS A 165 21.30 0.31 -9.35
C LYS A 165 20.30 -0.30 -10.35
N SER A 166 19.39 -1.16 -9.88
CA SER A 166 18.30 -1.71 -10.69
C SER A 166 17.23 -0.64 -11.01
N LEU A 167 16.81 0.13 -10.00
CA LEU A 167 15.81 1.21 -10.16
C LEU A 167 16.33 2.39 -11.00
N PHE A 168 17.62 2.69 -10.91
CA PHE A 168 18.29 3.70 -11.71
C PHE A 168 19.03 3.09 -12.91
N SER A 169 18.61 1.91 -13.38
CA SER A 169 19.16 1.37 -14.63
C SER A 169 18.67 2.23 -15.82
N PRO A 170 19.55 2.58 -16.79
CA PRO A 170 19.16 3.42 -17.94
C PRO A 170 17.97 2.87 -18.74
N ARG A 171 17.80 1.54 -18.73
CA ARG A 171 16.71 0.84 -19.38
C ARG A 171 15.38 1.04 -18.66
N LEU A 172 15.36 0.93 -17.33
CA LEU A 172 14.14 1.14 -16.54
C LEU A 172 13.74 2.62 -16.55
N LEU A 173 14.71 3.53 -16.44
CA LEU A 173 14.46 4.97 -16.52
C LEU A 173 13.88 5.37 -17.88
N GLY A 174 14.39 4.78 -18.97
CA GLY A 174 13.85 4.96 -20.31
C GLY A 174 12.42 4.43 -20.46
N ALA A 175 12.12 3.26 -19.89
CA ALA A 175 10.77 2.69 -19.92
C ALA A 175 9.76 3.55 -19.15
N VAL A 176 10.12 4.02 -17.95
CA VAL A 176 9.28 4.91 -17.13
C VAL A 176 9.08 6.26 -17.83
N PHE A 177 10.13 6.82 -18.43
CA PHE A 177 10.05 8.06 -19.18
C PHE A 177 9.15 7.96 -20.41
N LEU A 178 9.26 6.85 -21.17
CA LEU A 178 8.40 6.59 -22.31
C LEU A 178 6.94 6.42 -21.89
N LEU A 179 6.68 5.74 -20.76
CA LEU A 179 5.34 5.59 -20.19
C LEU A 179 4.73 6.95 -19.81
N LEU A 180 5.53 7.84 -19.23
CA LEU A 180 5.10 9.21 -18.94
C LEU A 180 4.76 10.00 -20.21
N ILE A 181 5.59 9.94 -21.26
CA ILE A 181 5.30 10.62 -22.54
C ILE A 181 3.99 10.12 -23.14
N VAL A 182 3.79 8.80 -23.19
CA VAL A 182 2.57 8.19 -23.73
C VAL A 182 1.35 8.59 -22.92
N SER A 183 1.45 8.58 -21.58
CA SER A 183 0.37 9.03 -20.69
C SER A 183 -0.02 10.49 -20.95
N PHE A 184 0.97 11.38 -21.11
CA PHE A 184 0.72 12.79 -21.44
C PHE A 184 0.12 12.97 -22.84
N ALA A 185 0.60 12.22 -23.84
CA ALA A 185 0.06 12.27 -25.19
C ALA A 185 -1.42 11.85 -25.22
N ILE A 186 -1.76 10.74 -24.55
CA ILE A 186 -3.15 10.27 -24.42
C ILE A 186 -4.01 11.32 -23.72
N ARG A 187 -3.52 11.92 -22.64
CA ARG A 187 -4.22 13.00 -21.94
C ARG A 187 -4.48 14.20 -22.85
N MET A 188 -3.50 14.59 -23.67
CA MET A 188 -3.66 15.73 -24.56
C MET A 188 -4.68 15.46 -25.68
N VAL A 189 -4.69 14.23 -26.22
CA VAL A 189 -5.66 13.81 -27.25
C VAL A 189 -7.07 13.77 -26.67
N THR A 190 -7.24 13.25 -25.45
CA THR A 190 -8.55 13.13 -24.80
C THR A 190 -9.13 14.45 -24.30
N THR A 191 -8.36 15.54 -24.25
CA THR A 191 -8.84 16.86 -23.80
C THR A 191 -9.33 17.75 -24.95
N GLN A 192 -9.35 17.26 -26.21
CA GLN A 192 -9.80 18.03 -27.38
C GLN A 192 -11.25 17.75 -27.82
N GLU A 193 -12.04 17.02 -27.03
CA GLU A 193 -13.50 16.90 -27.15
C GLU A 193 -14.20 17.50 -25.93
#